data_AF-A0A925QRF2-F1
#
_entry.id   AF-A0A925QRF2-F1
#
_cell.length_a   1.000
_cell.length_b   1.000
_cell.length_c   1.000
_cell.angle_alpha   90.00
_cell.angle_beta   90.00
_cell.angle_gamma   90.00
#
_symmetry.space_group_name_H-M   'P 1'
#
loop_
_entity.id
_entity.type
_entity.pdbx_description
1 polymer ?
#
loop_
_entity_poly.entity_id
_entity_poly.type
_entity_poly.pdbx_seq_one_letter_code
_entity_poly.pdbx_strand_id
1 'polypeptide(L)'
;STLALMLALFINAAILIVAAATFYRSGNHEVAEIGEAYQLLSPLLGVAGASTLFAIALLASGQSSTLTGTLAGQIVMEGFLNIRLRPWLRRLITRLIAIVPAVIVTALYGESGTAKLLILSQVILSMQLSFAVFPLVMFTSDRRKMGEFVNPPWRTALAWSVAVLIAVLNIWLLFQVFRGWLV
;
A
#
# COMPACT_ATOMS: atom_id res chain seq x y z
N SER A 1 -5.85 -9.79 -14.91
CA SER A 1 -5.83 -8.64 -13.98
C SER A 1 -7.21 -8.24 -13.47
N THR A 2 -8.22 -8.06 -14.32
CA THR A 2 -9.56 -7.59 -13.90
C THR A 2 -10.23 -8.45 -12.82
N LEU A 3 -10.23 -9.78 -12.96
CA LEU A 3 -10.80 -10.69 -11.95
C LEU A 3 -10.08 -10.58 -10.59
N ALA A 4 -8.75 -10.48 -10.60
CA ALA A 4 -7.97 -10.33 -9.38
C ALA A 4 -8.24 -8.98 -8.68
N LEU A 5 -8.36 -7.90 -9.45
CA LEU A 5 -8.70 -6.57 -8.91
C LEU A 5 -10.14 -6.51 -8.39
N MET A 6 -11.10 -7.20 -9.05
CA MET A 6 -12.48 -7.32 -8.55
C MET A 6 -12.53 -8.11 -7.24
N LEU A 7 -11.77 -9.20 -7.13
CA LEU A 7 -11.66 -9.94 -5.87
C LEU A 7 -11.01 -9.08 -4.77
N ALA A 8 -9.95 -8.32 -5.09
CA ALA A 8 -9.33 -7.40 -4.15
C ALA A 8 -10.30 -6.30 -3.68
N LEU A 9 -11.14 -5.77 -4.58
CA LEU A 9 -12.20 -4.83 -4.22
C LEU A 9 -13.19 -5.48 -3.24
N PHE A 10 -13.62 -6.71 -3.50
CA PHE A 10 -14.52 -7.45 -2.62
C PHE A 10 -13.91 -7.67 -1.23
N ILE A 11 -12.62 -8.03 -1.16
CA ILE A 11 -11.90 -8.20 0.11
C ILE A 11 -11.81 -6.87 0.88
N ASN A 12 -11.42 -5.77 0.21
CA ASN A 12 -11.35 -4.45 0.85
C ASN A 12 -12.73 -3.98 1.36
N ALA A 13 -13.78 -4.22 0.58
CA ALA A 13 -15.16 -3.96 1.00
C ALA A 13 -15.56 -4.81 2.21
N ALA A 14 -15.22 -6.11 2.21
CA ALA A 14 -15.50 -7.01 3.33
C ALA A 14 -14.79 -6.55 4.61
N ILE A 15 -13.51 -6.14 4.54
CA ILE A 15 -12.78 -5.60 5.69
C ILE A 15 -13.47 -4.35 6.24
N LEU A 16 -13.88 -3.43 5.36
CA LEU A 16 -14.59 -2.20 5.76
C LEU A 16 -15.95 -2.51 6.40
N ILE A 17 -16.73 -3.41 5.81
CA ILE A 17 -18.05 -3.82 6.32
C ILE A 17 -17.91 -4.52 7.67
N VAL A 18 -16.94 -5.43 7.83
CA VAL A 18 -16.69 -6.11 9.11
C VAL A 18 -16.30 -5.08 10.16
N ALA A 19 -15.33 -4.21 9.88
CA ALA A 19 -14.90 -3.18 10.83
C ALA A 19 -16.07 -2.25 11.25
N ALA A 20 -16.91 -1.83 10.30
CA ALA A 20 -18.10 -1.04 10.60
C ALA A 20 -19.14 -1.83 11.40
N ALA A 21 -19.42 -3.09 11.05
CA ALA A 21 -20.42 -3.90 11.73
C ALA A 21 -20.01 -4.28 13.15
N THR A 22 -18.72 -4.57 13.37
CA THR A 22 -18.20 -5.03 14.67
C THR A 22 -17.78 -3.87 15.57
N PHE A 23 -17.03 -2.89 15.08
CA PHE A 23 -16.41 -1.87 15.93
C PHE A 23 -17.26 -0.60 16.05
N TYR A 24 -17.83 -0.13 14.94
CA TYR A 24 -18.67 1.09 14.97
C TYR A 24 -19.97 0.88 15.76
N ARG A 25 -20.60 -0.30 15.64
CA ARG A 25 -21.85 -0.61 16.36
C ARG A 25 -21.66 -0.92 17.85
N SER A 26 -20.45 -1.31 18.27
CA SER A 26 -20.12 -1.62 19.67
C SER A 26 -19.60 -0.42 20.47
N GLY A 27 -19.54 0.77 19.86
CA GLY A 27 -19.03 1.99 20.50
C GLY A 27 -17.51 2.07 20.58
N ASN A 28 -16.79 1.10 19.98
CA ASN A 28 -15.33 1.06 19.96
C ASN A 28 -14.80 1.88 18.79
N HIS A 29 -14.78 3.21 18.94
CA HIS A 29 -14.37 4.15 17.90
C HIS A 29 -12.84 4.30 17.75
N GLU A 30 -12.07 3.77 18.70
CA GLU A 30 -10.60 3.89 18.74
C GLU A 30 -9.86 2.60 18.39
N VAL A 31 -10.51 1.62 17.74
CA VAL A 31 -9.82 0.39 17.29
C VAL A 31 -8.96 0.71 16.07
N ALA A 32 -7.74 1.18 16.33
CA ALA A 32 -6.78 1.57 15.30
C ALA A 32 -5.77 0.46 15.00
N GLU A 33 -5.59 -0.50 15.91
CA GLU A 33 -4.49 -1.46 15.85
C GLU A 33 -4.91 -2.89 15.48
N ILE A 34 -4.04 -3.56 14.69
CA ILE A 34 -4.21 -4.94 14.23
C ILE A 34 -4.35 -5.92 15.41
N GLY A 35 -3.68 -5.62 16.54
CA GLY A 35 -3.74 -6.43 17.77
C GLY A 35 -5.12 -6.37 18.44
N GLU A 36 -5.73 -5.20 18.49
CA GLU A 36 -7.09 -5.01 19.02
C GLU A 36 -8.14 -5.69 18.12
N ALA A 37 -7.97 -5.61 16.80
CA ALA A 37 -8.82 -6.33 15.86
C ALA A 37 -8.79 -7.85 16.12
N TYR A 38 -7.61 -8.44 16.36
CA TYR A 38 -7.51 -9.88 16.69
C TYR A 38 -8.26 -10.24 17.97
N GLN A 39 -8.16 -9.43 19.03
CA GLN A 39 -8.80 -9.71 20.31
C GLN A 39 -10.33 -9.53 20.25
N LEU A 40 -10.80 -8.57 19.45
CA LEU A 40 -12.21 -8.21 19.38
C LEU A 40 -13.01 -9.00 18.33
N LEU A 41 -12.36 -9.60 17.32
CA LEU A 41 -13.06 -10.31 16.25
C LEU A 41 -13.84 -11.55 16.73
N SER A 42 -13.23 -12.44 17.52
CA SER A 42 -13.92 -13.65 18.03
C SER A 42 -15.12 -13.32 18.95
N PRO A 43 -14.99 -12.45 19.97
CA PRO A 43 -16.13 -12.12 20.85
C PRO A 43 -17.24 -11.32 20.15
N LEU A 44 -16.89 -10.40 19.24
CA LEU A 44 -17.91 -9.57 18.55
C LEU A 44 -18.63 -10.30 17.43
N LEU A 45 -17.97 -11.27 16.77
CA LEU A 45 -18.60 -12.08 15.72
C LEU A 45 -19.33 -13.31 16.28
N GLY A 46 -19.09 -13.69 17.55
CA GLY A 46 -19.67 -14.87 18.16
C GLY A 46 -19.22 -16.20 17.53
N VAL A 47 -18.18 -16.17 16.69
CA VAL A 47 -17.63 -17.34 16.00
C VAL A 47 -16.30 -17.71 16.61
N ALA A 48 -16.25 -18.88 17.27
CA ALA A 48 -15.00 -19.44 17.77
C ALA A 48 -14.01 -19.64 16.61
N GLY A 49 -12.85 -18.96 16.67
CA GLY A 49 -11.78 -19.10 15.67
C GLY A 49 -11.70 -17.99 14.61
N ALA A 50 -12.57 -16.98 14.64
CA ALA A 50 -12.48 -15.83 13.73
C ALA A 50 -11.10 -15.12 13.81
N SER A 51 -10.57 -14.97 15.03
CA SER A 51 -9.24 -14.39 15.26
C SER A 51 -8.12 -15.23 14.62
N THR A 52 -8.20 -16.56 14.70
CA THR A 52 -7.21 -17.47 14.10
C THR A 52 -7.22 -17.39 12.58
N LEU A 53 -8.42 -17.36 11.96
CA LEU A 53 -8.55 -17.18 10.51
C LEU A 53 -8.00 -15.81 10.06
N PHE A 54 -8.26 -14.76 10.84
CA PHE A 54 -7.69 -13.44 10.58
C PHE A 54 -6.16 -13.46 10.65
N ALA A 55 -5.56 -14.12 11.65
CA ALA A 55 -4.12 -14.26 11.75
C ALA A 55 -3.51 -15.04 10.57
N ILE A 56 -4.15 -16.12 10.13
CA ILE A 56 -3.71 -16.88 8.94
C ILE A 56 -3.80 -16.00 7.68
N ALA A 57 -4.89 -15.26 7.50
CA ALA A 57 -5.07 -14.35 6.37
C ALA A 57 -4.00 -13.25 6.36
N LEU A 58 -3.66 -12.68 7.53
CA LEU A 58 -2.62 -11.67 7.68
C LEU A 58 -1.24 -12.22 7.32
N LEU A 59 -0.91 -13.44 7.78
CA LEU A 59 0.34 -14.12 7.42
C LEU A 59 0.42 -14.40 5.91
N ALA A 60 -0.67 -14.90 5.31
CA ALA A 60 -0.74 -15.17 3.88
C ALA A 60 -0.56 -13.89 3.05
N SER A 61 -1.20 -12.79 3.46
CA SER A 61 -1.06 -11.46 2.83
C SER A 61 0.40 -10.96 2.87
N GLY A 62 1.09 -11.14 4.00
CA GLY A 62 2.50 -10.77 4.16
C GLY A 62 3.44 -11.56 3.23
N GLN A 63 3.17 -12.85 3.01
CA GLN A 63 3.95 -13.65 2.05
C GLN A 63 3.74 -13.19 0.61
N SER A 64 2.49 -12.95 0.22
CA SER A 64 2.14 -12.44 -1.11
C SER A 64 2.83 -11.10 -1.39
N SER A 65 2.74 -10.15 -0.46
CA SER A 65 3.39 -8.84 -0.56
C SER A 65 4.91 -8.94 -0.72
N THR A 66 5.57 -9.86 0.01
CA THR A 66 7.02 -10.03 -0.09
C THR A 66 7.45 -10.55 -1.46
N LEU A 67 6.73 -11.52 -2.03
CA LEU A 67 7.03 -12.06 -3.36
C LEU A 67 6.87 -10.97 -4.42
N THR A 68 5.73 -10.28 -4.45
CA THR A 68 5.49 -9.18 -5.38
C THR A 68 6.52 -8.07 -5.22
N GLY A 69 6.89 -7.72 -3.98
CA GLY A 69 7.91 -6.70 -3.70
C GLY A 69 9.30 -7.07 -4.23
N THR A 70 9.74 -8.33 -4.10
CA THR A 70 11.06 -8.75 -4.61
C THR A 70 11.14 -8.82 -6.13
N LEU A 71 10.03 -9.18 -6.79
CA LEU A 71 9.91 -9.18 -8.25
C LEU A 71 9.81 -7.77 -8.82
N ALA A 72 8.98 -6.90 -8.24
CA ALA A 72 8.90 -5.49 -8.63
C ALA A 72 10.25 -4.79 -8.42
N GLY A 73 10.89 -5.04 -7.28
CA GLY A 73 12.25 -4.55 -7.00
C GLY A 73 13.26 -5.03 -8.02
N GLN A 74 13.14 -6.25 -8.56
CA GLN A 74 13.99 -6.72 -9.65
C GLN A 74 13.87 -5.83 -10.88
N ILE A 75 12.63 -5.64 -11.34
CA ILE A 75 12.33 -4.92 -12.57
C ILE A 75 12.85 -3.50 -12.49
N VAL A 76 12.67 -2.85 -11.32
CA VAL A 76 13.17 -1.49 -11.11
C VAL A 76 14.70 -1.46 -11.05
N MET A 77 15.34 -2.36 -10.30
CA MET A 77 16.81 -2.37 -10.15
C MET A 77 17.53 -2.71 -11.47
N GLU A 78 17.03 -3.68 -12.22
CA GLU A 78 17.64 -4.08 -13.49
C GLU A 78 17.28 -3.09 -14.61
N GLY A 79 16.06 -2.56 -14.62
CA GLY A 79 15.60 -1.63 -15.66
C GLY A 79 16.15 -0.21 -15.50
N PHE A 80 16.15 0.35 -14.29
CA PHE A 80 16.56 1.75 -14.06
C PHE A 80 18.00 1.89 -13.56
N LEU A 81 18.51 0.93 -12.78
CA LEU A 81 19.83 1.03 -12.16
C LEU A 81 20.87 0.09 -12.81
N ASN A 82 20.46 -0.82 -13.69
CA ASN A 82 21.29 -1.89 -14.25
C ASN A 82 22.02 -2.74 -13.19
N ILE A 83 21.45 -2.88 -11.98
CA ILE A 83 22.03 -3.66 -10.88
C ILE A 83 21.40 -5.06 -10.85
N ARG A 84 22.22 -6.09 -11.03
CA ARG A 84 21.81 -7.50 -10.93
C ARG A 84 22.27 -8.10 -9.60
N LEU A 85 21.33 -8.29 -8.68
CA LEU A 85 21.56 -8.95 -7.38
C LEU A 85 20.87 -10.32 -7.33
N ARG A 86 21.45 -11.25 -6.57
CA ARG A 86 20.80 -12.53 -6.25
C ARG A 86 19.51 -12.28 -5.43
N PRO A 87 18.41 -13.03 -5.66
CA PRO A 87 17.13 -12.78 -4.98
C PRO A 87 17.18 -12.75 -3.46
N TRP A 88 17.97 -13.65 -2.84
CA TRP A 88 18.12 -13.70 -1.38
C TRP A 88 18.80 -12.44 -0.83
N LEU A 89 19.84 -11.96 -1.51
CA LEU A 89 20.58 -10.77 -1.12
C LEU A 89 19.72 -9.52 -1.28
N ARG A 90 18.94 -9.43 -2.37
CA ARG A 90 17.97 -8.36 -2.57
C ARG A 90 16.95 -8.33 -1.43
N ARG A 91 16.36 -9.48 -1.09
CA ARG A 91 15.39 -9.60 0.01
C ARG A 91 15.99 -9.22 1.36
N LEU A 92 17.25 -9.58 1.61
CA LEU A 92 17.95 -9.21 2.83
C LEU A 92 18.17 -7.70 2.90
N ILE A 93 18.70 -7.09 1.85
CA ILE A 93 18.98 -5.65 1.79
C ILE A 93 17.70 -4.83 1.96
N THR A 94 16.64 -5.12 1.19
CA THR A 94 15.39 -4.35 1.29
C THR A 94 14.73 -4.51 2.66
N ARG A 95 14.81 -5.69 3.26
CA ARG A 95 14.28 -5.93 4.61
C ARG A 95 15.09 -5.22 5.68
N LEU A 96 16.42 -5.19 5.57
CA LEU A 96 17.28 -4.44 6.48
C LEU A 96 17.02 -2.92 6.37
N ILE A 97 16.89 -2.40 5.15
CA ILE A 97 16.57 -0.97 4.92
C ILE A 97 15.20 -0.61 5.53
N ALA A 98 14.23 -1.53 5.53
CA ALA A 98 12.94 -1.30 6.16
C ALA A 98 12.98 -1.42 7.70
N ILE A 99 13.68 -2.42 8.24
CA ILE A 99 13.68 -2.72 9.68
C ILE A 99 14.59 -1.79 10.46
N VAL A 100 15.79 -1.46 9.95
CA VAL A 100 16.77 -0.67 10.70
C VAL A 100 16.23 0.70 11.11
N PRO A 101 15.62 1.51 10.22
CA PRO A 101 15.02 2.78 10.62
C PRO A 101 13.89 2.61 11.62
N ALA A 102 13.06 1.58 11.44
CA ALA A 102 11.98 1.28 12.38
C ALA A 102 12.51 0.97 13.77
N VAL A 103 13.53 0.10 13.88
CA VAL A 103 14.15 -0.25 15.17
C VAL A 103 14.79 0.96 15.83
N ILE A 104 15.51 1.80 15.08
CA ILE A 104 16.14 3.01 15.60
C ILE A 104 15.08 3.98 16.13
N VAL A 105 14.02 4.25 15.36
CA VAL A 105 12.96 5.17 15.75
C VAL A 105 12.20 4.63 16.97
N THR A 106 11.89 3.33 17.02
CA THR A 106 11.26 2.71 18.18
C THR A 106 12.13 2.82 19.43
N ALA A 107 13.45 2.58 19.31
CA ALA A 107 14.36 2.65 20.44
C ALA A 107 14.53 4.07 21.00
N LEU A 108 14.46 5.10 20.14
CA LEU A 108 14.65 6.50 20.55
C LEU A 108 13.34 7.22 20.93
N TYR A 109 12.23 6.92 20.24
CA TYR A 109 10.99 7.70 20.31
C TYR A 109 9.75 6.87 20.70
N GLY A 110 9.89 5.57 20.93
CA GLY A 110 8.79 4.68 21.33
C GLY A 110 7.68 4.58 20.27
N GLU A 111 6.46 4.23 20.71
CA GLU A 111 5.29 3.99 19.84
C GLU A 111 4.91 5.21 18.99
N SER A 112 5.03 6.42 19.55
CA SER A 112 4.72 7.66 18.84
C SER A 112 5.62 7.91 17.63
N GLY A 113 6.89 7.48 17.70
CA GLY A 113 7.84 7.55 16.59
C GLY A 113 7.50 6.57 15.47
N THR A 114 7.09 5.36 15.83
CA THR A 114 6.69 4.30 14.87
C THR A 114 5.46 4.70 14.08
N ALA A 115 4.45 5.30 14.73
CA ALA A 115 3.25 5.80 14.06
C ALA A 115 3.59 6.90 13.04
N LYS A 116 4.45 7.86 13.41
CA LYS A 116 4.95 8.90 12.49
C LYS A 116 5.75 8.33 11.33
N LEU A 117 6.59 7.31 11.58
CA LEU A 117 7.35 6.62 10.53
C LEU A 117 6.43 5.86 9.57
N LEU A 118 5.35 5.27 10.08
CA LEU A 118 4.33 4.61 9.28
C LEU A 118 3.60 5.62 8.39
N ILE A 119 3.18 6.76 8.93
CA ILE A 119 2.58 7.85 8.15
C ILE A 119 3.55 8.34 7.07
N LEU A 120 4.81 8.60 7.43
CA LEU A 120 5.84 9.03 6.48
C LEU A 120 6.03 8.01 5.35
N SER A 121 6.04 6.72 5.66
CA SER A 121 6.12 5.65 4.66
C SER A 121 4.95 5.71 3.69
N GLN A 122 3.74 6.00 4.18
CA GLN A 122 2.56 6.17 3.32
C GLN A 122 2.68 7.40 2.41
N VAL A 123 3.20 8.52 2.92
CA VAL A 123 3.45 9.71 2.10
C VAL A 123 4.45 9.40 0.97
N ILE A 124 5.54 8.71 1.29
CA ILE A 124 6.54 8.33 0.29
C ILE A 124 5.91 7.42 -0.79
N LEU A 125 5.13 6.42 -0.39
CA LEU A 125 4.43 5.53 -1.32
C LEU A 125 3.43 6.29 -2.20
N SER A 126 2.69 7.24 -1.62
CA SER A 126 1.69 8.01 -2.34
C SER A 126 2.35 8.88 -3.43
N MET A 127 3.46 9.53 -3.09
CA MET A 127 4.27 10.29 -4.06
C MET A 127 4.81 9.39 -5.17
N GLN A 128 5.35 8.21 -4.84
CA GLN A 128 5.87 7.25 -5.82
C GLN A 128 4.81 6.86 -6.86
N LEU A 129 3.55 6.70 -6.44
CA LEU A 129 2.46 6.35 -7.33
C LEU A 129 2.24 7.42 -8.40
N SER A 130 2.22 8.70 -8.04
CA SER A 130 2.14 9.78 -9.03
C SER A 130 3.30 9.71 -10.03
N PHE A 131 4.53 9.54 -9.55
CA PHE A 131 5.70 9.42 -10.43
C PHE A 131 5.66 8.19 -11.34
N ALA A 132 4.98 7.11 -10.95
CA ALA A 132 4.81 5.93 -11.80
C ALA A 132 3.69 6.11 -12.85
N VAL A 133 2.58 6.76 -12.48
CA VAL A 133 1.40 6.87 -13.33
C VAL A 133 1.63 7.81 -14.51
N PHE A 134 2.26 8.98 -14.32
CA PHE A 134 2.47 9.93 -15.42
C PHE A 134 3.30 9.34 -16.59
N PRO A 135 4.47 8.73 -16.35
CA PRO A 135 5.23 8.07 -17.41
C PRO A 135 4.46 6.90 -18.05
N LEU A 136 3.69 6.14 -17.28
CA LEU A 136 2.88 5.06 -17.81
C LEU A 136 1.84 5.57 -18.81
N VAL A 137 1.10 6.63 -18.46
CA VAL A 137 0.12 7.25 -19.36
C VAL A 137 0.82 7.85 -20.59
N MET A 138 1.97 8.51 -20.41
CA MET A 138 2.77 9.06 -21.50
C MET A 138 3.23 7.96 -22.48
N PHE A 139 3.77 6.84 -21.97
CA PHE A 139 4.30 5.76 -22.80
C PHE A 139 3.19 4.99 -23.52
N THR A 140 2.06 4.75 -22.84
CA THR A 140 0.91 4.05 -23.45
C THR A 140 0.14 4.91 -24.45
N SER A 141 0.35 6.24 -24.42
CA SER A 141 -0.23 7.18 -25.38
C SER A 141 0.71 7.54 -26.54
N ASP A 142 1.98 7.13 -26.47
CA ASP A 142 2.98 7.44 -27.49
C ASP A 142 2.92 6.42 -28.63
N ARG A 143 2.49 6.87 -29.81
CA ARG A 143 2.40 6.04 -31.02
C ARG A 143 3.76 5.50 -31.49
N ARG A 144 4.86 6.19 -31.18
CA ARG A 144 6.22 5.72 -31.50
C ARG A 144 6.62 4.51 -30.66
N LYS A 145 6.10 4.39 -29.44
CA LYS A 145 6.42 3.30 -28.50
C LYS A 145 5.44 2.13 -28.60
N MET A 146 4.15 2.42 -28.77
CA MET A 146 3.09 1.40 -28.75
C MET A 146 2.65 0.92 -30.14
N GLY A 147 3.03 1.65 -31.21
CA GLY A 147 2.64 1.30 -32.58
C GLY A 147 1.12 1.24 -32.76
N GLU A 148 0.62 0.08 -33.19
CA GLU A 148 -0.82 -0.18 -33.39
C GLU A 148 -1.58 -0.37 -32.08
N PHE A 149 -0.88 -0.64 -30.97
CA PHE A 149 -1.47 -0.84 -29.64
C PHE A 149 -1.60 0.45 -28.81
N VAL A 150 -1.49 1.62 -29.47
CA VAL A 150 -1.64 2.91 -28.80
C VAL A 150 -3.06 3.05 -28.23
N ASN A 151 -3.17 3.70 -27.07
CA ASN A 151 -4.48 3.93 -26.47
C ASN A 151 -5.36 4.80 -27.40
N PRO A 152 -6.65 4.43 -27.61
CA PRO A 152 -7.60 5.31 -28.26
C PRO A 152 -7.80 6.59 -27.42
N PRO A 153 -8.15 7.72 -28.05
CA PRO A 153 -8.16 9.03 -27.40
C PRO A 153 -9.05 9.10 -26.16
N TRP A 154 -10.15 8.34 -26.11
CA TRP A 154 -11.02 8.28 -24.94
C TRP A 154 -10.36 7.60 -23.73
N ARG A 155 -9.57 6.53 -23.94
CA ARG A 155 -8.82 5.85 -22.86
C ARG A 155 -7.69 6.74 -22.38
N THR A 156 -7.02 7.43 -23.29
CA THR A 156 -5.98 8.40 -22.97
C THR A 156 -6.53 9.55 -22.13
N ALA A 157 -7.67 10.13 -22.52
CA ALA A 157 -8.34 11.17 -21.75
C ALA A 157 -8.72 10.68 -20.34
N LEU A 158 -9.33 9.49 -20.23
CA LEU A 158 -9.67 8.90 -18.94
C LEU A 158 -8.43 8.66 -18.06
N ALA A 159 -7.36 8.12 -18.65
CA ALA A 159 -6.11 7.84 -17.94
C ALA A 159 -5.43 9.12 -17.43
N TRP A 160 -5.41 10.18 -18.25
CA TRP A 160 -4.90 11.49 -17.82
C TRP A 160 -5.77 12.12 -16.72
N SER A 161 -7.10 12.02 -16.81
CA SER A 161 -8.01 12.49 -15.75
C SER A 161 -7.74 11.80 -14.42
N VAL A 162 -7.56 10.48 -14.43
CA VAL A 162 -7.21 9.71 -13.23
C VAL A 162 -5.81 10.09 -12.70
N ALA A 163 -4.83 10.24 -13.59
CA ALA A 163 -3.47 10.66 -13.22
C ALA A 163 -3.45 12.04 -12.54
N VAL A 164 -4.18 13.00 -13.09
CA VAL A 164 -4.33 14.35 -12.50
C VAL A 164 -5.05 14.29 -11.17
N LEU A 165 -6.14 13.54 -11.06
CA LEU A 165 -6.87 13.36 -9.81
C LEU A 165 -5.95 12.81 -8.71
N ILE A 166 -5.20 11.74 -9.01
CA ILE A 166 -4.23 11.15 -8.09
C ILE A 166 -3.19 12.20 -7.66
N ALA A 167 -2.64 12.97 -8.60
CA ALA A 167 -1.66 14.00 -8.30
C ALA A 167 -2.21 15.09 -7.36
N VAL A 168 -3.44 15.56 -7.62
CA VAL A 168 -4.12 16.55 -6.78
C VAL A 168 -4.34 16.00 -5.37
N LEU A 169 -4.84 14.77 -5.24
CA LEU A 169 -5.05 14.13 -3.94
C LEU A 169 -3.74 13.93 -3.18
N ASN A 170 -2.66 13.55 -3.86
CA ASN A 170 -1.34 13.41 -3.25
C ASN A 170 -0.77 14.74 -2.77
N ILE A 171 -0.91 15.81 -3.56
CA ILE A 171 -0.49 17.16 -3.15
C ILE A 171 -1.30 17.60 -1.94
N TRP A 172 -2.61 17.37 -1.93
CA TRP A 172 -3.47 17.69 -0.79
C TRP A 172 -3.08 16.92 0.48
N LEU A 173 -2.82 15.62 0.37
CA LEU A 173 -2.33 14.79 1.48
C LEU A 173 -1.00 15.30 2.01
N LEU A 174 -0.08 15.67 1.11
CA LEU A 174 1.22 16.23 1.48
C LEU A 174 1.04 17.53 2.26
N PHE A 175 0.19 18.46 1.80
CA PHE A 175 -0.15 19.67 2.55
C PHE A 175 -0.72 19.38 3.94
N GLN A 176 -1.59 18.38 4.07
CA GLN A 176 -2.18 18.00 5.36
C GLN A 176 -1.12 17.46 6.32
N VAL A 177 -0.24 16.56 5.85
CA VAL A 177 0.81 15.99 6.69
C VAL A 177 1.82 17.05 7.10
N PHE A 178 2.27 17.91 6.18
CA PHE A 178 3.18 19.00 6.50
C PHE A 178 2.57 19.99 7.50
N ARG A 179 1.29 20.34 7.34
CA ARG A 179 0.61 21.21 8.30
C ARG A 179 0.49 20.55 9.68
N GLY A 180 0.18 19.24 9.74
CA GLY A 180 0.13 18.49 10.99
C GLY A 180 1.48 18.23 11.66
N TRP A 181 2.60 18.48 10.97
CA TRP A 181 3.96 18.44 11.55
C TRP A 181 4.44 19.82 12.02
N LEU A 182 3.91 20.89 11.42
CA LEU A 182 4.27 22.29 11.72
C LEU A 182 3.46 22.89 12.87
N VAL A 183 2.29 22.34 13.19
CA VAL A 183 1.41 22.72 14.31
C VAL A 183 1.61 21.72 15.44
#